data_AF-A0A094GA51-F1
#
_entry.id   AF-A0A094GA51-F1
#
_cell.length_a   1.000
_cell.length_b   1.000
_cell.length_c   1.000
_cell.angle_alpha   90.00
_cell.angle_beta   90.00
_cell.angle_gamma   90.00
#
_symmetry.space_group_name_H-M   'P 1'
#
loop_
_entity.id
_entity.type
_entity.pdbx_description
1 polymer ?
#
loop_
_entity_poly.entity_id
_entity_poly.type
_entity_poly.pdbx_seq_one_letter_code
_entity_poly.pdbx_strand_id
1 'polypeptide(L)'
;MQLPTLTLTALTLASLVRSDACVESGPAAEVTAVSYCCAKVAGTWYQFYALQAICVIPEGSLDTYKKCVAYIPGAANPTCIPGQGEGLGDGVTLTTTEAPRTTIAA
;
A
#
# COMPACT_ATOMS: atom_id res chain seq x y z
N MET A 1 31.89 -12.76 -18.60
CA MET A 1 30.46 -13.06 -18.80
C MET A 1 29.74 -12.70 -17.51
N GLN A 2 29.07 -11.54 -17.45
CA GLN A 2 28.47 -11.04 -16.21
C GLN A 2 27.22 -10.22 -16.54
N LEU A 3 26.13 -10.90 -16.90
CA LEU A 3 24.80 -10.30 -17.09
C LEU A 3 23.66 -11.30 -16.80
N PRO A 4 23.42 -11.68 -15.53
CA PRO A 4 22.06 -12.12 -15.17
C PRO A 4 21.45 -11.38 -13.98
N THR A 5 22.21 -10.57 -13.25
CA THR A 5 21.73 -9.98 -11.98
C THR A 5 20.97 -8.65 -12.15
N LEU A 6 21.19 -7.91 -13.23
CA LEU A 6 20.58 -6.59 -13.47
C LEU A 6 19.15 -6.65 -14.02
N THR A 7 18.79 -7.73 -14.73
CA THR A 7 17.46 -7.89 -15.34
C THR A 7 16.40 -8.32 -14.33
N LEU A 8 16.78 -9.12 -13.33
CA LEU A 8 15.84 -9.58 -12.30
C LEU A 8 15.41 -8.46 -11.36
N THR A 9 16.35 -7.60 -10.94
CA THR A 9 16.08 -6.44 -10.09
C THR A 9 15.17 -5.43 -10.78
N ALA A 10 15.40 -5.14 -12.07
CA ALA A 10 14.53 -4.24 -12.83
C ALA A 10 13.07 -4.76 -12.93
N LEU A 11 12.86 -6.07 -13.09
CA LEU A 11 11.53 -6.66 -13.12
C LEU A 11 10.81 -6.54 -11.77
N THR A 12 11.52 -6.82 -10.67
CA THR A 12 10.93 -6.71 -9.32
C THR A 12 10.58 -5.26 -8.98
N LEU A 13 11.43 -4.29 -9.32
CA LEU A 13 11.14 -2.89 -9.04
C LEU A 13 10.01 -2.35 -9.92
N ALA A 14 9.92 -2.77 -11.19
CA ALA A 14 8.83 -2.37 -12.08
C ALA A 14 7.44 -2.82 -11.58
N SER A 15 7.35 -4.00 -10.95
CA SER A 15 6.09 -4.44 -10.33
C SER A 15 5.67 -3.61 -9.12
N LEU A 16 6.63 -3.08 -8.34
CA LEU A 16 6.31 -2.20 -7.22
C LEU A 16 5.80 -0.82 -7.69
N VAL A 17 6.28 -0.31 -8.83
CA VAL A 17 5.86 0.98 -9.42
C VAL A 17 4.41 1.00 -9.90
N ARG A 18 3.73 -0.16 -9.95
CA ARG A 18 2.30 -0.25 -10.35
C ARG A 18 1.39 -0.74 -9.24
N SER A 19 1.93 -0.96 -8.05
CA SER A 19 1.16 -1.47 -6.91
C SER A 19 0.71 -0.31 -6.02
N ASP A 20 -0.56 -0.29 -5.62
CA ASP A 20 -1.10 0.71 -4.72
C ASP A 20 -0.81 0.33 -3.27
N ALA A 21 -0.43 1.29 -2.43
CA ALA A 21 -0.18 1.05 -1.01
C ALA A 21 -1.27 1.69 -0.16
N CYS A 22 -2.07 0.89 0.53
CA CYS A 22 -3.12 1.37 1.43
C CYS A 22 -2.69 1.22 2.90
N VAL A 23 -2.76 2.32 3.65
CA VAL A 23 -2.51 2.33 5.09
C VAL A 23 -3.80 2.04 5.83
N GLU A 24 -3.75 1.03 6.69
CA GLU A 24 -4.84 0.60 7.56
C GLU A 24 -4.53 1.01 8.98
N SER A 25 -5.49 1.67 9.64
CA SER A 25 -5.39 2.05 11.04
C SER A 25 -6.74 1.87 11.72
N GLY A 26 -6.73 1.33 12.94
CA GLY A 26 -7.94 1.13 13.72
C GLY A 26 -7.75 0.08 14.82
N PRO A 27 -8.84 -0.31 15.50
CA PRO A 27 -8.86 -1.43 16.43
C PRO A 27 -8.24 -2.70 15.83
N ALA A 28 -7.50 -3.45 16.64
CA ALA A 28 -6.71 -4.59 16.17
C ALA A 28 -7.55 -5.67 15.48
N ALA A 29 -8.80 -5.85 15.91
CA ALA A 29 -9.74 -6.78 15.28
C ALA A 29 -10.08 -6.36 13.84
N GLU A 30 -10.26 -5.07 13.60
CA GLU A 30 -10.57 -4.52 12.28
C GLU A 30 -9.36 -4.58 11.35
N VAL A 31 -8.18 -4.19 11.85
CA VAL A 31 -6.91 -4.32 11.09
C VAL A 31 -6.64 -5.77 10.72
N THR A 32 -6.90 -6.70 11.64
CA THR A 32 -6.81 -8.15 11.36
C THR A 32 -7.84 -8.58 10.33
N ALA A 33 -9.07 -8.08 10.39
CA ALA A 33 -10.09 -8.39 9.39
C ALA A 33 -9.71 -7.88 7.99
N VAL A 34 -9.15 -6.67 7.90
CA VAL A 34 -8.70 -6.07 6.63
C VAL A 34 -7.55 -6.87 6.00
N SER A 35 -6.71 -7.54 6.80
CA SER A 35 -5.65 -8.41 6.27
C SER A 35 -6.18 -9.50 5.34
N TYR A 36 -7.40 -10.03 5.59
CA TYR A 36 -8.05 -11.00 4.69
C TYR A 36 -8.45 -10.38 3.35
N CYS A 37 -8.86 -9.10 3.33
CA CYS A 37 -9.13 -8.38 2.10
C CYS A 37 -7.86 -8.19 1.27
N CYS A 38 -6.73 -7.90 1.92
CA CYS A 38 -5.43 -7.82 1.27
C CYS A 38 -5.04 -9.16 0.63
N ALA A 39 -5.17 -10.26 1.38
CA ALA A 39 -4.89 -11.60 0.86
C ALA A 39 -5.81 -12.00 -0.31
N LYS A 40 -7.10 -11.61 -0.25
CA LYS A 40 -8.09 -11.90 -1.30
C LYS A 40 -7.71 -11.30 -2.66
N VAL A 41 -7.04 -10.15 -2.68
CA VAL A 41 -6.57 -9.49 -3.90
C VAL A 41 -5.13 -9.85 -4.27
N ALA A 42 -4.57 -10.92 -3.68
CA ALA A 42 -3.16 -11.27 -3.81
C ALA A 42 -2.21 -10.13 -3.43
N GLY A 43 -2.63 -9.26 -2.51
CA GLY A 43 -1.83 -8.20 -1.95
C GLY A 43 -0.82 -8.73 -0.93
N THR A 44 0.21 -7.92 -0.66
CA THR A 44 1.21 -8.20 0.37
C THR A 44 0.90 -7.38 1.62
N TRP A 45 0.78 -8.06 2.76
CA TRP A 45 0.46 -7.44 4.04
C TRP A 45 1.72 -7.18 4.86
N TYR A 46 1.89 -5.93 5.33
CA TYR A 46 2.97 -5.51 6.20
C TYR A 46 2.38 -4.94 7.48
N GLN A 47 2.63 -5.61 8.60
CA GLN A 47 2.10 -5.20 9.90
C GLN A 47 3.24 -4.99 10.90
N PHE A 48 3.34 -3.76 11.41
CA PHE A 48 4.34 -3.38 12.40
C PHE A 48 3.74 -3.25 13.80
N TYR A 49 2.44 -2.92 13.88
CA TYR A 49 1.70 -2.75 15.13
C TYR A 49 0.34 -3.45 15.04
N ALA A 50 -0.26 -3.78 16.19
CA ALA A 50 -1.58 -4.39 16.22
C ALA A 50 -2.67 -3.48 15.62
N LEU A 51 -2.50 -2.16 15.75
CA LEU A 51 -3.47 -1.14 15.33
C LEU A 51 -3.15 -0.49 13.98
N GLN A 52 -2.08 -0.92 13.30
CA GLN A 52 -1.67 -0.32 12.04
C GLN A 52 -0.94 -1.31 11.13
N ALA A 53 -1.30 -1.29 9.84
CA ALA A 53 -0.67 -2.10 8.82
C ALA A 53 -0.71 -1.41 7.45
N ILE A 54 -0.03 -2.00 6.47
CA ILE A 54 0.00 -1.56 5.08
C ILE A 54 -0.34 -2.77 4.21
N CYS A 55 -1.31 -2.62 3.31
CA CYS A 55 -1.54 -3.55 2.21
C CYS A 55 -0.94 -2.98 0.92
N VAL A 56 -0.01 -3.70 0.31
CA VAL A 56 0.48 -3.41 -1.05
C VAL A 56 -0.35 -4.24 -2.03
N ILE A 57 -1.15 -3.57 -2.84
CA ILE A 57 -2.17 -4.13 -3.71
C ILE A 57 -1.63 -4.16 -5.14
N PRO A 58 -1.75 -5.29 -5.85
CA PRO A 58 -1.33 -5.35 -7.25
C PRO A 58 -2.22 -4.46 -8.13
N GLU A 59 -1.64 -4.00 -9.25
CA GLU A 59 -2.31 -3.17 -10.25
C GLU A 59 -3.70 -3.72 -10.62
N GLY A 60 -4.69 -2.82 -10.70
CA GLY A 60 -6.06 -3.16 -11.11
C GLY A 60 -6.92 -3.84 -10.04
N SER A 61 -6.39 -4.09 -8.84
CA SER A 61 -7.13 -4.76 -7.76
C SER A 61 -7.67 -3.81 -6.66
N LEU A 62 -7.37 -2.52 -6.75
CA LEU A 62 -7.73 -1.51 -5.75
C LEU A 62 -9.24 -1.41 -5.48
N ASP A 63 -10.08 -1.44 -6.53
CA ASP A 63 -11.54 -1.37 -6.35
C ASP A 63 -12.10 -2.60 -5.63
N THR A 64 -11.56 -3.78 -5.94
CA THR A 64 -11.94 -5.03 -5.28
C THR A 64 -11.51 -5.01 -3.81
N TYR A 65 -10.33 -4.48 -3.52
CA TYR A 65 -9.84 -4.29 -2.17
C TYR A 65 -10.75 -3.35 -1.38
N LYS A 66 -11.01 -2.14 -1.90
CA LYS A 66 -11.87 -1.14 -1.25
C LYS A 66 -13.27 -1.66 -0.98
N LYS A 67 -13.87 -2.38 -1.95
CA LYS A 67 -15.16 -3.05 -1.75
C LYS A 67 -15.10 -4.07 -0.62
N CYS A 68 -14.04 -4.87 -0.53
CA CYS A 68 -13.88 -5.83 0.55
C CYS A 68 -13.80 -5.14 1.91
N VAL A 69 -12.98 -4.08 2.03
CA VAL A 69 -12.84 -3.31 3.28
C VAL A 69 -14.15 -2.67 3.71
N ALA A 70 -14.94 -2.15 2.76
CA ALA A 70 -16.25 -1.56 3.04
C ALA A 70 -17.27 -2.55 3.64
N TYR A 71 -17.05 -3.87 3.55
CA TYR A 71 -17.89 -4.89 4.19
C TYR A 71 -17.44 -5.23 5.62
N ILE A 72 -16.29 -4.73 6.07
CA ILE A 72 -15.80 -4.97 7.42
C ILE A 72 -16.44 -3.94 8.36
N PRO A 73 -17.23 -4.35 9.35
CA PRO A 73 -17.84 -3.43 10.30
C PRO A 73 -16.76 -2.68 11.10
N GLY A 74 -16.89 -1.36 11.17
CA GLY A 74 -15.97 -0.50 11.94
C GLY A 74 -14.72 -0.06 11.18
N ALA A 75 -14.28 -0.84 10.18
CA ALA A 75 -13.08 -0.52 9.42
C ALA A 75 -13.23 0.83 8.69
N ALA A 76 -12.28 1.73 8.92
CA ALA A 76 -12.19 2.99 8.20
C ALA A 76 -11.88 2.73 6.72
N ASN A 77 -12.31 3.64 5.84
CA ASN A 77 -11.87 3.62 4.45
C ASN A 77 -10.36 3.90 4.41
N PRO A 78 -9.57 3.01 3.80
CA PRO A 78 -8.13 3.16 3.85
C PRO A 78 -7.63 4.28 2.96
N THR A 79 -6.59 4.95 3.44
CA THR A 79 -5.88 5.96 2.65
C THR A 79 -4.85 5.25 1.77
N CYS A 80 -5.00 5.38 0.46
CA CYS A 80 -4.16 4.67 -0.51
C CYS A 80 -3.29 5.64 -1.31
N ILE A 81 -2.00 5.31 -1.40
CA ILE A 81 -1.01 5.98 -2.24
C ILE A 81 -0.92 5.19 -3.55
N PRO A 82 -1.23 5.81 -4.70
CA PRO A 82 -1.21 5.10 -5.98
C PRO A 82 0.21 4.76 -6.40
N GLY A 83 0.42 3.54 -6.92
CA GLY A 83 1.74 3.06 -7.32
C GLY A 83 2.36 3.88 -8.45
N GLN A 84 1.52 4.32 -9.39
CA GLN A 84 1.94 5.11 -10.56
C GLN A 84 2.27 6.57 -10.22
N GLY A 85 2.16 6.97 -8.95
CA GLY A 85 2.42 8.34 -8.52
C GLY A 85 1.40 9.35 -9.05
N GLU A 86 0.22 8.90 -9.50
CA GLU A 86 -0.87 9.81 -9.87
C GLU A 86 -1.22 10.72 -8.68
N GLY A 87 -1.16 12.05 -8.90
CA GLY A 87 -1.30 13.04 -7.82
C GLY A 87 0.01 13.51 -7.19
N LEU A 88 1.14 12.87 -7.50
CA LEU A 88 2.50 13.40 -7.28
C LEU A 88 2.90 14.20 -8.53
N GLY A 89 2.24 15.34 -8.76
CA GLY A 89 2.41 16.14 -9.98
C GLY A 89 3.85 16.56 -10.29
N ASP A 90 4.11 16.82 -11.58
CA ASP A 90 5.34 17.33 -12.16
C ASP A 90 6.05 18.35 -11.24
N GLY A 91 7.14 17.92 -10.61
CA GLY A 91 7.92 18.80 -9.73
C GLY A 91 8.24 18.25 -8.34
N VAL A 92 7.93 16.99 -8.01
CA VAL A 92 8.61 16.35 -6.87
C VAL A 92 10.05 16.05 -7.27
N THR A 93 10.86 17.10 -7.21
CA THR A 93 12.25 16.92 -6.81
C THR A 93 12.15 16.21 -5.46
N LEU A 94 12.66 14.99 -5.34
CA LEU A 94 12.93 14.36 -4.05
C LEU A 94 14.06 15.16 -3.38
N THR A 95 13.82 16.44 -3.09
CA THR A 95 14.51 17.08 -1.98
C THR A 95 14.11 16.28 -0.76
N THR A 96 15.09 15.87 0.03
CA THR A 96 14.95 15.59 1.46
C THR A 96 14.27 16.81 2.08
N THR A 97 12.96 16.91 1.89
CA THR A 97 12.15 17.99 2.39
C THR A 97 11.69 17.45 3.71
N GLU A 98 12.12 18.12 4.78
CA GLU A 98 11.52 18.04 6.11
C GLU A 98 10.06 18.55 6.03
N ALA A 99 9.23 17.95 5.18
CA ALA A 99 7.80 18.07 5.33
C ALA A 99 7.47 17.43 6.68
N PRO A 100 6.59 18.06 7.50
CA PRO A 100 6.19 17.45 8.75
C PRO A 100 5.64 16.06 8.44
N ARG A 101 6.22 15.06 9.10
CA ARG A 101 5.79 13.66 9.01
C ARG A 101 4.27 13.61 9.20
N THR A 102 3.52 13.31 8.14
CA THR A 102 2.08 13.14 8.24
C THR A 102 1.82 11.92 9.11
N THR A 103 1.46 12.19 10.36
CA THR A 103 1.15 11.15 11.34
C THR A 103 -0.33 10.87 11.24
N ILE A 104 -0.68 9.70 10.74
CA ILE A 104 -2.06 9.21 10.77
C ILE A 104 -2.30 8.75 12.22
N ALA A 105 -3.02 9.56 13.01
CA ALA A 105 -3.36 9.25 14.39
C ALA A 105 -4.62 8.36 14.44
N ALA A 106 -4.62 7.40 15.36
CA ALA A 106 -5.72 6.47 15.63
C ALA A 106 -6.85 7.11 16.45
#